data_AF-A0A973MMK5-F1
#
_entry.id   AF-A0A973MMK5-F1
#
_cell.length_a   1.000
_cell.length_b   1.000
_cell.length_c   1.000
_cell.angle_alpha   90.00
_cell.angle_beta   90.00
_cell.angle_gamma   90.00
#
_symmetry.space_group_name_H-M   'P 1'
#
loop_
_entity.id
_entity.type
_entity.pdbx_description
1 polymer ?
#
loop_
_entity_poly.entity_id
_entity_poly.type
_entity_poly.pdbx_seq_one_letter_code
_entity_poly.pdbx_strand_id
1 'polypeptide(L)'
;MTTARTTVSYAQLGLVYAEQLAAQGVTASMLTHKWQTDDLIAPHSDIDIRVILGQAPDSWWEWNERLATAHHQAVLLDPAYSRLLEHPPGFAFIADEIDRNQVSPAEISTWNLVTGDATPLRQWQSRARVMPWSIADERFYRGILDARIGGRYQLDKDSTDNVHHNLDGYRRHCIAWHYVAPCWFASAALATRTRCPGKTAALDQWHPGELEALAKEFRRLPTTSSDPGPSPTDLLRSAHVTVDAVLRRIPRPSALPEASEAGAAAWTTTAGMLRVRVARWIYYLDPPPETVTDYLIAREEKELRSARNTLTRLADRTSGDDALLVKSMTELLPPGPTTASTLHDLLALWSRHRSVVEDFLSANSA
;
A
#
# COMPACT_ATOMS: atom_id res chain seq x y z
N MET A 1 -33.10 14.91 14.72
CA MET A 1 -33.31 14.00 13.57
C MET A 1 -31.97 13.37 13.24
N THR A 2 -31.75 12.13 13.64
CA THR A 2 -30.53 11.38 13.31
C THR A 2 -30.73 10.81 11.92
N THR A 3 -30.21 11.47 10.89
CA THR A 3 -30.14 10.89 9.55
C THR A 3 -29.29 9.63 9.66
N ALA A 4 -29.90 8.47 9.43
CA ALA A 4 -29.17 7.23 9.26
C ALA A 4 -28.27 7.41 8.02
N ARG A 5 -27.00 7.79 8.24
CA ARG A 5 -26.02 7.87 7.18
C ARG A 5 -25.81 6.45 6.66
N THR A 6 -26.15 6.25 5.39
CA THR A 6 -25.85 5.04 4.64
C THR A 6 -24.36 4.76 4.70
N THR A 7 -23.98 3.55 5.11
CA THR A 7 -22.59 3.10 5.11
C THR A 7 -22.03 3.19 3.70
N VAL A 8 -20.92 3.92 3.52
CA VAL A 8 -20.26 4.05 2.22
C VAL A 8 -19.80 2.67 1.73
N SER A 9 -20.17 2.32 0.50
CA SER A 9 -19.65 1.12 -0.17
C SER A 9 -18.29 1.43 -0.78
N TYR A 10 -17.27 0.61 -0.51
CA TYR A 10 -15.94 0.75 -1.12
C TYR A 10 -15.97 0.64 -2.65
N ALA A 11 -16.88 -0.16 -3.20
CA ALA A 11 -17.06 -0.25 -4.65
C ALA A 11 -17.56 1.09 -5.22
N GLN A 12 -18.56 1.71 -4.57
CA GLN A 12 -19.06 3.03 -4.95
C GLN A 12 -17.95 4.10 -4.82
N LEU A 13 -17.19 4.06 -3.72
CA LEU A 13 -16.08 4.99 -3.50
C LEU A 13 -15.00 4.87 -4.58
N GLY A 14 -14.68 3.65 -5.01
CA GLY A 14 -13.75 3.41 -6.12
C GLY A 14 -14.25 4.01 -7.45
N LEU A 15 -15.55 3.92 -7.75
CA LEU A 15 -16.14 4.54 -8.94
C LEU A 15 -16.09 6.07 -8.86
N VAL A 16 -16.46 6.64 -7.70
CA VAL A 16 -16.36 8.09 -7.47
C VAL A 16 -14.91 8.56 -7.67
N TYR A 17 -13.94 7.82 -7.16
CA TYR A 17 -12.53 8.16 -7.36
C TYR A 17 -12.11 8.10 -8.83
N ALA A 18 -12.57 7.09 -9.57
CA ALA A 18 -12.32 6.96 -11.00
C ALA A 18 -12.92 8.14 -11.80
N GLU A 19 -14.13 8.59 -11.45
CA GLU A 19 -14.78 9.75 -12.05
C GLU A 19 -13.97 11.04 -11.81
N GLN A 20 -13.46 11.24 -10.58
CA GLN A 20 -12.61 12.40 -10.29
C GLN A 20 -11.29 12.37 -11.05
N LEU A 21 -10.66 11.19 -11.20
CA LEU A 21 -9.47 11.04 -12.03
C LEU A 21 -9.74 11.42 -13.49
N ALA A 22 -10.83 10.89 -14.06
CA ALA A 22 -11.23 11.19 -15.44
C ALA A 22 -11.52 12.69 -15.64
N ALA A 23 -12.20 13.33 -14.68
CA ALA A 23 -12.51 14.76 -14.73
C ALA A 23 -11.26 15.66 -14.74
N GLN A 24 -10.14 15.20 -14.16
CA GLN A 24 -8.86 15.91 -14.16
C GLN A 24 -7.92 15.44 -15.29
N GLY A 25 -8.39 14.63 -16.23
CA GLY A 25 -7.57 14.11 -17.33
C GLY A 25 -6.51 13.10 -16.90
N VAL A 26 -6.67 12.46 -15.75
CA VAL A 26 -5.82 11.34 -15.31
C VAL A 26 -6.39 10.06 -15.90
N THR A 27 -5.87 9.67 -17.08
CA THR A 27 -6.35 8.49 -17.79
C THR A 27 -5.66 7.24 -17.26
N ALA A 28 -6.38 6.45 -16.47
CA ALA A 28 -5.97 5.11 -16.05
C ALA A 28 -6.56 4.06 -17.01
N SER A 29 -5.73 3.11 -17.44
CA SER A 29 -6.23 1.91 -18.15
C SER A 29 -6.93 0.96 -17.20
N MET A 30 -6.48 0.93 -15.94
CA MET A 30 -7.11 0.17 -14.87
C MET A 30 -6.84 0.84 -13.53
N LEU A 31 -7.85 0.83 -12.66
CA LEU A 31 -7.67 1.13 -11.25
C LEU A 31 -7.87 -0.16 -10.46
N THR A 32 -6.94 -0.41 -9.55
CA THR A 32 -7.06 -1.48 -8.57
C THR A 32 -6.86 -0.92 -7.17
N HIS A 33 -7.22 -1.69 -6.16
CA HIS A 33 -6.80 -1.42 -4.80
C HIS A 33 -6.16 -2.67 -4.21
N LYS A 34 -5.33 -2.47 -3.18
CA LYS A 34 -4.84 -3.56 -2.36
C LYS A 34 -5.96 -4.13 -1.50
N TRP A 35 -5.89 -5.44 -1.29
CA TRP A 35 -6.82 -6.29 -0.57
C TRP A 35 -8.12 -6.60 -1.31
N GLN A 36 -8.73 -7.74 -0.95
CA GLN A 36 -10.00 -8.18 -1.51
C GLN A 36 -11.16 -7.42 -0.86
N THR A 37 -12.35 -7.45 -1.43
CA THR A 37 -13.53 -6.76 -0.86
C THR A 37 -13.79 -7.17 0.59
N ASP A 38 -13.65 -8.45 0.92
CA ASP A 38 -13.88 -8.97 2.28
C ASP A 38 -12.79 -8.54 3.29
N ASP A 39 -11.70 -7.92 2.84
CA ASP A 39 -10.64 -7.37 3.69
C ASP A 39 -10.86 -5.88 4.01
N LEU A 40 -11.84 -5.23 3.37
CA LEU A 40 -12.18 -3.82 3.52
C LEU A 40 -13.38 -3.67 4.46
N ILE A 41 -13.10 -3.31 5.70
CA ILE A 41 -14.09 -3.24 6.78
C ILE A 41 -14.61 -1.82 6.89
N ALA A 42 -15.83 -1.59 6.44
CA ALA A 42 -16.45 -0.27 6.56
C ALA A 42 -16.82 0.05 8.02
N PRO A 43 -16.69 1.29 8.49
CA PRO A 43 -16.12 2.46 7.80
C PRO A 43 -14.62 2.67 8.13
N HIS A 44 -13.89 1.63 8.49
CA HIS A 44 -12.59 1.73 9.13
C HIS A 44 -11.39 1.49 8.22
N SER A 45 -11.52 0.68 7.17
CA SER A 45 -10.44 0.49 6.19
C SER A 45 -10.30 1.69 5.25
N ASP A 46 -9.07 2.07 4.94
CA ASP A 46 -8.69 2.87 3.78
C ASP A 46 -8.63 2.01 2.51
N ILE A 47 -8.75 2.66 1.36
CA ILE A 47 -8.49 2.08 0.04
C ILE A 47 -7.06 2.41 -0.40
N ASP A 48 -6.21 1.40 -0.41
CA ASP A 48 -4.85 1.44 -0.94
C ASP A 48 -4.85 1.35 -2.49
N ILE A 49 -5.11 2.46 -3.19
CA ILE A 49 -5.24 2.47 -4.67
C ILE A 49 -3.90 2.20 -5.38
N ARG A 50 -3.96 1.52 -6.52
CA ARG A 50 -2.90 1.40 -7.54
C ARG A 50 -3.45 1.89 -8.87
N VAL A 51 -2.69 2.72 -9.56
CA VAL A 51 -3.05 3.20 -10.90
C VAL A 51 -2.26 2.41 -11.94
N ILE A 52 -2.94 1.82 -12.90
CA ILE A 52 -2.30 1.17 -14.05
C ILE A 52 -2.54 2.04 -15.28
N LEU A 53 -1.47 2.48 -15.90
CA LEU A 53 -1.46 3.28 -17.12
C LEU A 53 -1.18 2.38 -18.32
N GLY A 54 -1.74 2.73 -19.49
CA GLY A 54 -1.41 2.05 -20.74
C GLY A 54 -0.01 2.42 -21.24
N GLN A 55 0.41 3.65 -20.97
CA GLN A 55 1.72 4.20 -21.32
C GLN A 55 2.15 5.23 -20.26
N ALA A 56 3.44 5.54 -20.21
CA ALA A 56 3.94 6.65 -19.40
C ALA A 56 3.32 7.98 -19.87
N PRO A 57 2.98 8.91 -18.96
CA PRO A 57 2.62 10.27 -19.35
C PRO A 57 3.86 11.02 -19.89
N ASP A 58 3.62 12.05 -20.70
CA ASP A 58 4.70 12.91 -21.21
C ASP A 58 5.45 13.66 -20.09
N SER A 59 4.76 13.95 -18.98
CA SER A 59 5.36 14.45 -17.75
C SER A 59 4.66 13.81 -16.54
N TRP A 60 5.43 13.09 -15.73
CA TRP A 60 4.99 12.61 -14.43
C TRP A 60 4.65 13.76 -13.50
N TRP A 61 5.35 14.89 -13.58
CA TRP A 61 5.02 16.05 -12.74
C TRP A 61 3.61 16.58 -12.98
N GLU A 62 3.28 16.93 -14.24
CA GLU A 62 1.94 17.45 -14.58
C GLU A 62 0.85 16.40 -14.29
N TRP A 63 1.15 15.13 -14.53
CA TRP A 63 0.26 14.03 -14.19
C TRP A 63 -0.01 13.96 -12.67
N ASN A 64 1.00 14.21 -11.83
CA ASN A 64 0.84 14.25 -10.38
C ASN A 64 0.03 15.46 -9.89
N GLU A 65 0.19 16.63 -10.50
CA GLU A 65 -0.63 17.82 -10.15
C GLU A 65 -2.12 17.56 -10.40
N ARG A 66 -2.44 16.91 -11.52
CA ARG A 66 -3.81 16.46 -11.84
C ARG A 66 -4.30 15.37 -10.89
N LEU A 67 -3.43 14.40 -10.55
CA LEU A 67 -3.76 13.34 -9.59
C LEU A 67 -4.04 13.90 -8.19
N ALA A 68 -3.23 14.85 -7.70
CA ALA A 68 -3.45 15.52 -6.43
C ALA A 68 -4.81 16.24 -6.42
N THR A 69 -5.10 16.97 -7.50
CA THR A 69 -6.37 17.68 -7.66
C THR A 69 -7.54 16.71 -7.67
N ALA A 70 -7.47 15.62 -8.43
CA ALA A 70 -8.52 14.60 -8.47
C ALA A 70 -8.77 13.98 -7.09
N HIS A 71 -7.69 13.68 -6.36
CA HIS A 71 -7.80 13.13 -5.01
C HIS A 71 -8.39 14.13 -4.01
N HIS A 72 -7.94 15.39 -4.04
CA HIS A 72 -8.50 16.46 -3.23
C HIS A 72 -10.00 16.65 -3.49
N GLN A 73 -10.42 16.68 -4.77
CA GLN A 73 -11.83 16.78 -5.13
C GLN A 73 -12.63 15.57 -4.67
N ALA A 74 -12.08 14.35 -4.77
CA ALA A 74 -12.76 13.16 -4.26
C ALA A 74 -13.00 13.26 -2.75
N VAL A 75 -11.98 13.61 -1.95
CA VAL A 75 -12.10 13.72 -0.49
C VAL A 75 -13.08 14.83 -0.06
N LEU A 76 -13.18 15.92 -0.83
CA LEU A 76 -14.14 17.01 -0.56
C LEU A 76 -15.62 16.60 -0.68
N LEU A 77 -15.94 15.51 -1.38
CA LEU A 77 -17.34 15.13 -1.65
C LEU A 77 -18.09 14.66 -0.40
N ASP A 78 -17.39 14.01 0.54
CA ASP A 78 -17.95 13.55 1.80
C ASP A 78 -16.85 13.53 2.87
N PRO A 79 -17.06 14.15 4.05
CA PRO A 79 -16.08 14.12 5.15
C PRO A 79 -15.62 12.71 5.56
N ALA A 80 -16.44 11.67 5.36
CA ALA A 80 -16.04 10.29 5.62
C ALA A 80 -14.91 9.81 4.69
N TYR A 81 -14.77 10.41 3.50
CA TYR A 81 -13.76 10.00 2.52
C TYR A 81 -12.35 10.39 2.94
N SER A 82 -12.14 11.33 3.87
CA SER A 82 -10.80 11.63 4.39
C SER A 82 -10.16 10.42 5.10
N ARG A 83 -10.98 9.53 5.70
CA ARG A 83 -10.48 8.25 6.24
C ARG A 83 -10.36 7.16 5.19
N LEU A 84 -11.33 7.07 4.28
CA LEU A 84 -11.41 5.96 3.34
C LEU A 84 -10.45 6.13 2.15
N LEU A 85 -10.13 7.37 1.79
CA LEU A 85 -9.13 7.77 0.79
C LEU A 85 -8.00 8.53 1.51
N GLU A 86 -7.46 7.95 2.57
CA GLU A 86 -6.46 8.59 3.46
C GLU A 86 -5.27 9.19 2.71
N HIS A 87 -4.86 8.58 1.61
CA HIS A 87 -3.78 9.08 0.78
C HIS A 87 -4.07 8.88 -0.72
N PRO A 88 -3.44 9.69 -1.60
CA PRO A 88 -3.40 9.40 -3.03
C PRO A 88 -2.82 8.01 -3.32
N PRO A 89 -2.96 7.49 -4.55
CA PRO A 89 -2.54 6.14 -4.90
C PRO A 89 -1.12 5.82 -4.42
N GLY A 90 -0.92 4.60 -3.94
CA GLY A 90 0.37 4.18 -3.38
C GLY A 90 1.41 3.88 -4.45
N PHE A 91 0.97 3.50 -5.66
CA PHE A 91 1.83 3.20 -6.80
C PHE A 91 1.12 3.54 -8.12
N ALA A 92 1.92 3.88 -9.13
CA ALA A 92 1.51 3.93 -10.53
C ALA A 92 2.42 3.01 -11.37
N PHE A 93 1.82 2.02 -12.04
CA PHE A 93 2.52 1.10 -12.94
C PHE A 93 2.04 1.28 -14.37
N ILE A 94 2.85 0.85 -15.32
CA ILE A 94 2.48 0.76 -16.72
C ILE A 94 2.18 -0.71 -17.03
N ALA A 95 1.13 -0.98 -17.82
CA ALA A 95 0.68 -2.34 -18.11
C ALA A 95 1.83 -3.24 -18.63
N ASP A 96 2.66 -2.69 -19.52
CA ASP A 96 3.83 -3.38 -20.10
C ASP A 96 4.87 -3.80 -19.05
N GLU A 97 5.00 -3.08 -17.94
CA GLU A 97 5.91 -3.45 -16.84
C GLU A 97 5.40 -4.70 -16.11
N ILE A 98 4.08 -4.80 -15.95
CA ILE A 98 3.43 -5.96 -15.33
C ILE A 98 3.50 -7.16 -16.28
N ASP A 99 3.25 -6.93 -17.57
CA ASP A 99 3.35 -7.97 -18.60
C ASP A 99 4.77 -8.54 -18.72
N ARG A 100 5.80 -7.72 -18.47
CA ARG A 100 7.22 -8.12 -18.39
C ARG A 100 7.63 -8.70 -17.04
N ASN A 101 6.70 -8.95 -16.12
CA ASN A 101 6.94 -9.46 -14.76
C ASN A 101 7.89 -8.59 -13.92
N GLN A 102 7.90 -7.27 -14.14
CA GLN A 102 8.73 -6.34 -13.37
C GLN A 102 8.02 -5.84 -12.09
N VAL A 103 6.77 -6.21 -11.88
CA VAL A 103 6.04 -5.94 -10.64
C VAL A 103 5.96 -7.23 -9.81
N SER A 104 6.21 -7.12 -8.51
CA SER A 104 6.24 -8.28 -7.61
C SER A 104 4.95 -9.12 -7.71
N PRO A 105 5.06 -10.43 -8.01
CA PRO A 105 3.92 -11.34 -8.00
C PRO A 105 3.13 -11.33 -6.67
N ALA A 106 3.83 -11.15 -5.54
CA ALA A 106 3.19 -11.05 -4.22
C ALA A 106 2.38 -9.76 -4.03
N GLU A 107 2.73 -8.67 -4.72
CA GLU A 107 1.93 -7.44 -4.70
C GLU A 107 0.71 -7.61 -5.62
N ILE A 108 0.90 -8.09 -6.85
CA ILE A 108 -0.18 -8.34 -7.83
C ILE A 108 -1.26 -9.28 -7.27
N SER A 109 -0.87 -10.32 -6.53
CA SER A 109 -1.81 -11.29 -5.97
C SER A 109 -2.83 -10.66 -5.02
N THR A 110 -2.52 -9.49 -4.45
CA THR A 110 -3.38 -8.78 -3.49
C THR A 110 -4.31 -7.77 -4.13
N TRP A 111 -4.21 -7.53 -5.44
CA TRP A 111 -5.01 -6.51 -6.10
C TRP A 111 -6.47 -6.94 -6.29
N ASN A 112 -7.37 -5.99 -6.22
CA ASN A 112 -8.77 -6.14 -6.58
C ASN A 112 -9.18 -5.01 -7.52
N LEU A 113 -10.03 -5.34 -8.50
CA LEU A 113 -10.41 -4.40 -9.56
C LEU A 113 -11.36 -3.31 -9.03
N VAL A 114 -11.11 -2.07 -9.43
CA VAL A 114 -12.04 -0.94 -9.27
C VAL A 114 -12.71 -0.63 -10.61
N THR A 115 -11.91 -0.28 -11.63
CA THR A 115 -12.36 -0.01 -13.00
C THR A 115 -11.35 -0.51 -14.01
N GLY A 116 -11.79 -0.71 -15.26
CA GLY A 116 -10.98 -1.24 -16.36
C GLY A 116 -11.40 -2.67 -16.74
N ASP A 117 -10.61 -3.31 -17.62
CA ASP A 117 -10.86 -4.69 -18.02
C ASP A 117 -10.35 -5.68 -16.96
N ALA A 118 -11.24 -6.54 -16.46
CA ALA A 118 -10.89 -7.58 -15.51
C ALA A 118 -10.00 -8.69 -16.11
N THR A 119 -9.95 -8.82 -17.44
CA THR A 119 -9.24 -9.89 -18.15
C THR A 119 -7.72 -9.83 -17.96
N PRO A 120 -7.03 -8.69 -18.22
CA PRO A 120 -5.62 -8.55 -17.89
C PRO A 120 -5.31 -8.82 -16.42
N LEU A 121 -6.11 -8.30 -15.49
CA LEU A 121 -5.88 -8.52 -14.06
C LEU A 121 -5.92 -9.99 -13.69
N ARG A 122 -6.93 -10.73 -14.17
CA ARG A 122 -7.03 -12.19 -13.94
C ARG A 122 -5.83 -12.93 -14.53
N GLN A 123 -5.33 -12.51 -15.70
CA GLN A 123 -4.15 -13.12 -16.31
C GLN A 123 -2.89 -12.87 -15.48
N TRP A 124 -2.66 -11.63 -15.03
CA TRP A 124 -1.53 -11.27 -14.15
C TRP A 124 -1.59 -12.04 -12.83
N GLN A 125 -2.77 -12.12 -12.20
CA GLN A 125 -2.95 -12.88 -10.96
C GLN A 125 -2.78 -14.38 -11.16
N SER A 126 -3.28 -14.95 -12.27
CA SER A 126 -3.07 -16.35 -12.61
C SER A 126 -1.59 -16.65 -12.80
N ARG A 127 -0.87 -15.78 -13.51
CA ARG A 127 0.58 -15.89 -13.70
C ARG A 127 1.32 -15.80 -12.37
N ALA A 128 0.99 -14.81 -11.55
CA ALA A 128 1.57 -14.63 -10.23
C ALA A 128 1.35 -15.85 -9.31
N ARG A 129 0.23 -16.57 -9.44
CA ARG A 129 -0.03 -17.80 -8.67
C ARG A 129 0.84 -18.98 -9.09
N VAL A 130 1.16 -19.11 -10.38
CA VAL A 130 1.95 -20.25 -10.91
C VAL A 130 3.44 -20.00 -10.93
N MET A 131 3.89 -18.74 -10.78
CA MET A 131 5.32 -18.43 -10.69
C MET A 131 5.96 -19.09 -9.47
N PRO A 132 7.20 -19.62 -9.58
CA PRO A 132 7.93 -20.15 -8.44
C PRO A 132 8.04 -19.13 -7.30
N TRP A 133 8.06 -19.62 -6.06
CA TRP A 133 8.35 -18.78 -4.91
C TRP A 133 9.79 -18.25 -4.98
N SER A 134 9.96 -16.95 -4.78
CA SER A 134 11.22 -16.24 -4.97
C SER A 134 11.72 -15.55 -3.70
N ILE A 135 12.97 -15.09 -3.72
CA ILE A 135 13.52 -14.24 -2.65
C ILE A 135 12.80 -12.90 -2.54
N ALA A 136 12.21 -12.40 -3.64
CA ALA A 136 11.42 -11.17 -3.61
C ALA A 136 10.11 -11.38 -2.83
N ASP A 137 9.49 -12.55 -2.94
CA ASP A 137 8.32 -12.91 -2.12
C ASP A 137 8.69 -13.00 -0.64
N GLU A 138 9.80 -13.68 -0.30
CA GLU A 138 10.32 -13.73 1.07
C GLU A 138 10.52 -12.31 1.65
N ARG A 139 11.16 -11.41 0.89
CA ARG A 139 11.38 -10.01 1.29
C ARG A 139 10.08 -9.25 1.47
N PHE A 140 9.12 -9.43 0.57
CA PHE A 140 7.82 -8.78 0.64
C PHE A 140 7.06 -9.18 1.92
N TYR A 141 6.89 -10.48 2.16
CA TYR A 141 6.12 -10.95 3.31
C TYR A 141 6.87 -10.73 4.63
N ARG A 142 8.20 -10.85 4.67
CA ARG A 142 8.98 -10.49 5.87
C ARG A 142 8.97 -8.99 6.13
N GLY A 143 9.04 -8.16 5.09
CA GLY A 143 8.88 -6.72 5.22
C GLY A 143 7.52 -6.32 5.81
N ILE A 144 6.46 -7.08 5.49
CA ILE A 144 5.16 -6.92 6.16
C ILE A 144 5.29 -7.19 7.66
N LEU A 145 5.94 -8.28 8.07
CA LEU A 145 6.13 -8.63 9.47
C LEU A 145 6.99 -7.61 10.21
N ASP A 146 8.17 -7.29 9.67
CA ASP A 146 9.13 -6.33 10.26
C ASP A 146 8.46 -4.99 10.55
N ALA A 147 7.60 -4.53 9.64
CA ALA A 147 6.82 -3.31 9.79
C ALA A 147 5.83 -3.31 10.97
N ARG A 148 5.41 -4.48 11.48
CA ARG A 148 4.44 -4.61 12.58
C ARG A 148 5.07 -5.12 13.88
N ILE A 149 6.15 -5.89 13.80
CA ILE A 149 6.73 -6.61 14.95
C ILE A 149 8.06 -6.02 15.41
N GLY A 150 8.76 -5.22 14.59
CA GLY A 150 10.08 -4.66 14.87
C GLY A 150 10.20 -3.72 16.09
N GLY A 151 9.11 -3.52 16.84
CA GLY A 151 9.10 -2.80 18.11
C GLY A 151 7.90 -3.12 19.00
N ARG A 152 7.24 -4.27 18.77
CA ARG A 152 5.87 -4.63 19.21
C ARG A 152 4.84 -3.59 18.75
N TYR A 153 3.71 -4.06 18.21
CA TYR A 153 2.64 -3.16 17.78
C TYR A 153 2.11 -2.32 18.96
N GLN A 154 1.85 -1.04 18.72
CA GLN A 154 1.37 -0.07 19.70
C GLN A 154 0.16 0.64 19.08
N LEU A 155 -1.00 0.51 19.72
CA LEU A 155 -2.28 0.99 19.19
C LEU A 155 -2.33 2.52 19.05
N ASP A 156 -1.61 3.25 19.90
CA ASP A 156 -1.51 4.70 19.87
C ASP A 156 -0.75 5.25 18.65
N LYS A 157 -0.05 4.38 17.90
CA LYS A 157 0.61 4.75 16.64
C LYS A 157 -0.31 4.71 15.43
N ASP A 158 -1.48 4.07 15.52
CA ASP A 158 -2.51 4.22 14.49
C ASP A 158 -3.19 5.57 14.68
N SER A 159 -3.08 6.46 13.69
CA SER A 159 -3.75 7.75 13.76
C SER A 159 -5.27 7.56 13.84
N THR A 160 -5.88 8.38 14.69
CA THR A 160 -7.32 8.49 14.87
C THR A 160 -7.85 9.83 14.34
N ASP A 161 -6.98 10.64 13.72
CA ASP A 161 -7.25 12.05 13.46
C ASP A 161 -8.40 12.26 12.46
N ASN A 162 -8.52 11.37 11.47
CA ASN A 162 -9.59 11.39 10.47
C ASN A 162 -10.76 10.43 10.83
N VAL A 163 -10.83 9.93 12.07
CA VAL A 163 -11.88 9.00 12.50
C VAL A 163 -13.04 9.76 13.13
N HIS A 164 -14.06 10.03 12.33
CA HIS A 164 -15.19 10.85 12.75
C HIS A 164 -16.20 10.12 13.65
N HIS A 165 -16.26 8.79 13.56
CA HIS A 165 -17.26 7.97 14.25
C HIS A 165 -16.68 6.64 14.75
N ASN A 166 -17.22 6.13 15.86
CA ASN A 166 -16.92 4.80 16.40
C ASN A 166 -15.42 4.54 16.64
N LEU A 167 -14.78 5.40 17.45
CA LEU A 167 -13.35 5.30 17.76
C LEU A 167 -12.95 3.95 18.36
N ASP A 168 -13.78 3.37 19.24
CA ASP A 168 -13.48 2.06 19.82
C ASP A 168 -13.62 0.92 18.80
N GLY A 169 -14.58 1.02 17.87
CA GLY A 169 -14.66 0.12 16.72
C GLY A 169 -13.42 0.23 15.82
N TYR A 170 -12.97 1.46 15.57
CA TYR A 170 -11.74 1.71 14.81
C TYR A 170 -10.52 1.10 15.50
N ARG A 171 -10.38 1.27 16.82
CA ARG A 171 -9.28 0.67 17.59
C ARG A 171 -9.28 -0.86 17.52
N ARG A 172 -10.46 -1.48 17.65
CA ARG A 172 -10.61 -2.93 17.46
C ARG A 172 -10.24 -3.36 16.03
N HIS A 173 -10.63 -2.56 15.04
CA HIS A 173 -10.25 -2.75 13.64
C HIS A 173 -8.74 -2.68 13.45
N CYS A 174 -8.04 -1.68 14.00
CA CYS A 174 -6.58 -1.58 13.92
C CYS A 174 -5.91 -2.83 14.49
N ILE A 175 -6.34 -3.30 15.68
CA ILE A 175 -5.79 -4.51 16.29
C ILE A 175 -6.03 -5.74 15.39
N ALA A 176 -7.26 -5.94 14.91
CA ALA A 176 -7.60 -7.13 14.14
C ALA A 176 -7.03 -7.10 12.71
N TRP A 177 -7.15 -5.98 12.00
CA TRP A 177 -6.92 -5.87 10.55
C TRP A 177 -5.68 -5.08 10.13
N HIS A 178 -5.08 -4.28 11.03
CA HIS A 178 -3.77 -3.64 10.78
C HIS A 178 -2.61 -4.37 11.48
N TYR A 179 -2.89 -5.10 12.55
CA TYR A 179 -1.90 -5.88 13.28
C TYR A 179 -2.02 -7.39 13.05
N VAL A 180 -3.08 -8.04 13.55
CA VAL A 180 -3.16 -9.52 13.55
C VAL A 180 -3.28 -10.08 12.13
N ALA A 181 -4.27 -9.65 11.35
CA ALA A 181 -4.55 -10.22 10.05
C ALA A 181 -3.39 -10.03 9.03
N PRO A 182 -2.69 -8.89 8.97
CA PRO A 182 -1.47 -8.76 8.15
C PRO A 182 -0.33 -9.69 8.61
N CYS A 183 -0.15 -9.89 9.92
CA CYS A 183 0.85 -10.84 10.43
C CYS A 183 0.47 -12.28 10.05
N TRP A 184 -0.81 -12.62 10.17
CA TRP A 184 -1.34 -13.93 9.75
C TRP A 184 -1.16 -14.17 8.26
N PHE A 185 -1.52 -13.18 7.44
CA PHE A 185 -1.36 -13.18 6.00
C PHE A 185 0.08 -13.45 5.57
N ALA A 186 1.03 -12.68 6.09
CA ALA A 186 2.44 -12.87 5.76
C ALA A 186 2.98 -14.22 6.27
N SER A 187 2.57 -14.65 7.46
CA SER A 187 3.00 -15.92 8.03
C SER A 187 2.48 -17.11 7.25
N ALA A 188 1.21 -17.08 6.82
CA ALA A 188 0.60 -18.10 5.98
C ALA A 188 1.34 -18.21 4.65
N ALA A 189 1.63 -17.09 4.00
CA ALA A 189 2.35 -17.06 2.74
C ALA A 189 3.77 -17.63 2.89
N LEU A 190 4.51 -17.22 3.93
CA LEU A 190 5.86 -17.73 4.20
C LEU A 190 5.88 -19.22 4.57
N ALA A 191 4.92 -19.69 5.37
CA ALA A 191 4.84 -21.07 5.81
C ALA A 191 4.47 -22.03 4.68
N THR A 192 3.58 -21.61 3.79
CA THR A 192 3.09 -22.43 2.67
C THR A 192 3.89 -22.23 1.39
N ARG A 193 4.67 -21.15 1.29
CA ARG A 193 5.29 -20.66 0.06
C ARG A 193 4.28 -20.47 -1.07
N THR A 194 3.10 -19.99 -0.72
CA THR A 194 2.03 -19.64 -1.66
C THR A 194 1.63 -18.19 -1.49
N ARG A 195 1.32 -17.52 -2.60
CA ARG A 195 0.87 -16.13 -2.59
C ARG A 195 -0.62 -16.10 -2.29
N CYS A 196 -0.96 -15.67 -1.08
CA CYS A 196 -2.35 -15.55 -0.65
C CYS A 196 -2.98 -14.28 -1.26
N PRO A 197 -4.26 -14.30 -1.68
CA PRO A 197 -4.91 -13.14 -2.28
C PRO A 197 -5.32 -12.05 -1.28
N GLY A 198 -5.43 -12.35 0.02
CA GLY A 198 -5.92 -11.40 1.02
C GLY A 198 -5.84 -11.91 2.46
N LYS A 199 -6.13 -11.02 3.41
CA LYS A 199 -6.02 -11.30 4.87
C LYS A 199 -7.11 -12.29 5.32
N THR A 200 -8.34 -12.11 4.86
CA THR A 200 -9.50 -12.99 5.06
C THR A 200 -9.22 -14.39 4.54
N ALA A 201 -8.68 -14.49 3.32
CA ALA A 201 -8.32 -15.79 2.73
C ALA A 201 -7.23 -16.50 3.55
N ALA A 202 -6.24 -15.77 4.06
CA ALA A 202 -5.20 -16.36 4.91
C ALA A 202 -5.75 -16.90 6.25
N LEU A 203 -6.68 -16.16 6.87
CA LEU A 203 -7.36 -16.59 8.09
C LEU A 203 -8.22 -17.86 7.84
N ASP A 204 -8.84 -17.98 6.67
CA ASP A 204 -9.65 -19.15 6.31
C ASP A 204 -8.84 -20.39 5.97
N GLN A 205 -7.72 -20.21 5.27
CA GLN A 205 -7.02 -21.31 4.60
C GLN A 205 -5.85 -21.86 5.40
N TRP A 206 -5.32 -21.08 6.34
CA TRP A 206 -4.13 -21.46 7.10
C TRP A 206 -4.32 -21.23 8.60
N HIS A 207 -4.66 -22.30 9.30
CA HIS A 207 -4.84 -22.32 10.74
C HIS A 207 -4.15 -23.57 11.32
N PRO A 208 -2.81 -23.55 11.46
CA PRO A 208 -2.06 -24.71 11.90
C PRO A 208 -2.35 -25.05 13.37
N GLY A 209 -2.74 -26.30 13.62
CA GLY A 209 -2.96 -26.82 14.97
C GLY A 209 -4.11 -26.11 15.69
N GLU A 210 -3.82 -25.59 16.88
CA GLU A 210 -4.75 -24.95 17.80
C GLU A 210 -5.22 -23.54 17.38
N LEU A 211 -4.70 -23.01 16.27
CA LEU A 211 -4.94 -21.62 15.86
C LEU A 211 -6.31 -21.38 15.18
N GLU A 212 -7.05 -22.43 14.84
CA GLU A 212 -8.34 -22.31 14.14
C GLU A 212 -9.37 -21.47 14.92
N ALA A 213 -9.44 -21.65 16.25
CA ALA A 213 -10.36 -20.89 17.09
C ALA A 213 -10.02 -19.38 17.06
N LEU A 214 -8.73 -19.04 17.13
CA LEU A 214 -8.25 -17.66 17.08
C LEU A 214 -8.49 -17.03 15.71
N ALA A 215 -8.26 -17.77 14.61
CA ALA A 215 -8.53 -17.29 13.26
C ALA A 215 -10.02 -16.90 13.09
N LYS A 216 -10.93 -17.77 13.56
CA LYS A 216 -12.38 -17.52 13.54
C LYS A 216 -12.78 -16.35 14.42
N GLU A 217 -12.15 -16.19 15.58
CA GLU A 217 -12.40 -15.05 16.47
C GLU A 217 -12.03 -13.73 15.79
N PHE A 218 -10.79 -13.59 15.33
CA PHE A 218 -10.31 -12.34 14.70
C PHE A 218 -11.06 -12.00 13.41
N ARG A 219 -11.51 -13.01 12.64
CA ARG A 219 -12.36 -12.81 11.47
C ARG A 219 -13.70 -12.13 11.81
N ARG A 220 -14.27 -12.39 12.99
CA ARG A 220 -15.61 -11.90 13.39
C ARG A 220 -15.60 -10.52 14.03
N LEU A 221 -14.50 -10.11 14.66
CA LEU A 221 -14.33 -8.80 15.31
C LEU A 221 -14.74 -7.56 14.50
N PRO A 222 -14.55 -7.48 13.17
CA PRO A 222 -15.03 -6.33 12.37
C PRO A 222 -16.54 -6.29 12.12
N THR A 223 -17.26 -7.40 12.32
CA THR A 223 -18.66 -7.56 11.83
C THR A 223 -19.76 -7.27 12.85
N THR A 224 -19.43 -7.01 14.12
CA THR A 224 -20.45 -6.88 15.17
C THR A 224 -20.77 -5.41 15.46
N SER A 225 -21.88 -4.89 14.90
CA SER A 225 -22.35 -3.52 15.13
C SER A 225 -23.35 -3.37 16.28
N SER A 226 -23.48 -4.37 17.16
CA SER A 226 -24.50 -4.35 18.23
C SER A 226 -24.03 -4.83 19.60
N ASP A 227 -22.92 -5.58 19.69
CA ASP A 227 -22.30 -5.92 20.97
C ASP A 227 -21.15 -4.96 21.28
N PRO A 228 -20.95 -4.56 22.55
CA PRO A 228 -19.86 -3.66 22.94
C PRO A 228 -18.45 -4.24 22.65
N GLY A 229 -18.36 -5.51 22.25
CA GLY A 229 -17.11 -6.19 21.90
C GLY A 229 -16.14 -6.27 23.08
N PRO A 230 -14.97 -6.90 22.90
CA PRO A 230 -13.91 -6.83 23.89
C PRO A 230 -13.36 -5.40 23.99
N SER A 231 -12.89 -5.02 25.19
CA SER A 231 -12.11 -3.80 25.37
C SER A 231 -10.88 -3.82 24.44
N PRO A 232 -10.52 -2.71 23.77
CA PRO A 232 -9.32 -2.65 22.93
C PRO A 232 -8.04 -3.11 23.66
N THR A 233 -7.93 -2.85 24.96
CA THR A 233 -6.78 -3.28 25.77
C THR A 233 -6.69 -4.79 25.92
N ASP A 234 -7.81 -5.45 26.21
CA ASP A 234 -7.85 -6.91 26.36
C ASP A 234 -7.68 -7.60 25.00
N LEU A 235 -8.27 -7.02 23.96
CA LEU A 235 -8.10 -7.48 22.59
C LEU A 235 -6.64 -7.38 22.15
N LEU A 236 -5.96 -6.26 22.45
CA LEU A 236 -4.54 -6.08 22.12
C LEU A 236 -3.65 -7.11 22.84
N ARG A 237 -3.97 -7.44 24.10
CA ARG A 237 -3.28 -8.50 24.84
C ARG A 237 -3.43 -9.86 24.13
N SER A 238 -4.66 -10.22 23.75
CA SER A 238 -4.95 -11.44 22.99
C SER A 238 -4.24 -11.46 21.62
N ALA A 239 -4.24 -10.31 20.93
CA ALA A 239 -3.59 -10.12 19.65
C ALA A 239 -2.08 -10.37 19.70
N HIS A 240 -1.38 -9.88 20.73
CA HIS A 240 0.04 -10.17 20.89
C HIS A 240 0.32 -11.67 21.04
N VAL A 241 -0.44 -12.36 21.90
CA VAL A 241 -0.29 -13.82 22.08
C VAL A 241 -0.56 -14.55 20.77
N THR A 242 -1.59 -14.13 20.03
CA THR A 242 -1.96 -14.70 18.75
C THR A 242 -0.87 -14.50 17.70
N VAL A 243 -0.34 -13.29 17.58
CA VAL A 243 0.76 -12.98 16.64
C VAL A 243 2.00 -13.79 17.00
N ASP A 244 2.39 -13.86 18.28
CA ASP A 244 3.53 -14.68 18.70
C ASP A 244 3.34 -16.17 18.35
N ALA A 245 2.12 -16.69 18.52
CA ALA A 245 1.79 -18.06 18.17
C ALA A 245 1.88 -18.32 16.66
N VAL A 246 1.41 -17.38 15.84
CA VAL A 246 1.49 -17.43 14.38
C VAL A 246 2.94 -17.34 13.89
N LEU A 247 3.74 -16.41 14.44
CA LEU A 247 5.13 -16.19 14.05
C LEU A 247 6.00 -17.44 14.30
N ARG A 248 5.73 -18.21 15.36
CA ARG A 248 6.42 -19.48 15.65
C ARG A 248 6.24 -20.53 14.57
N ARG A 249 5.28 -20.38 13.66
CA ARG A 249 5.02 -21.31 12.55
C ARG A 249 5.74 -20.91 11.26
N ILE A 250 6.44 -19.77 11.24
CA ILE A 250 7.18 -19.31 10.08
C ILE A 250 8.52 -20.06 9.98
N PRO A 251 8.87 -20.65 8.82
CA PRO A 251 10.17 -21.25 8.62
C PRO A 251 11.29 -20.19 8.66
N ARG A 252 12.49 -20.62 9.09
CA ARG A 252 13.69 -19.79 8.97
C ARG A 252 13.91 -19.38 7.51
N PRO A 253 14.46 -18.17 7.24
CA PRO A 253 14.78 -17.76 5.88
C PRO A 253 15.63 -18.83 5.20
N SER A 254 15.17 -19.33 4.07
CA SER A 254 15.98 -20.20 3.21
C SER A 254 16.90 -19.34 2.35
N ALA A 255 18.15 -19.76 2.18
CA ALA A 255 19.03 -19.19 1.17
C ALA A 255 18.48 -19.57 -0.22
N LEU A 256 17.72 -18.65 -0.81
CA LEU A 256 17.32 -18.73 -2.21
C LEU A 256 18.35 -17.95 -3.04
N PRO A 257 18.74 -18.42 -4.25
CA PRO A 257 19.61 -17.66 -5.12
C PRO A 257 19.02 -16.27 -5.39
N GLU A 258 19.84 -15.21 -5.30
CA GLU A 258 19.44 -13.91 -5.84
C GLU A 258 19.34 -14.04 -7.36
N ALA A 259 18.12 -14.12 -7.89
CA ALA A 259 17.91 -14.10 -9.33
C ALA A 259 18.34 -12.73 -9.90
N SER A 260 18.98 -12.71 -11.07
CA SER A 260 19.38 -11.47 -11.76
C SER A 260 18.18 -10.59 -12.16
N GLU A 261 16.98 -11.17 -12.27
CA GLU A 261 15.69 -10.47 -12.46
C GLU A 261 15.30 -9.54 -11.29
N ALA A 262 16.03 -9.57 -10.17
CA ALA A 262 15.79 -8.70 -9.02
C ALA A 262 16.05 -7.20 -9.31
N GLY A 263 16.88 -6.86 -10.30
CA GLY A 263 17.25 -5.48 -10.61
C GLY A 263 16.10 -4.69 -11.23
N ALA A 264 15.59 -5.15 -12.38
CA ALA A 264 14.48 -4.52 -13.08
C ALA A 264 13.23 -4.45 -12.20
N ALA A 265 12.88 -5.53 -11.51
CA ALA A 265 11.72 -5.53 -10.63
C ALA A 265 11.86 -4.56 -9.44
N ALA A 266 13.07 -4.44 -8.86
CA ALA A 266 13.32 -3.48 -7.80
C ALA A 266 13.28 -2.03 -8.32
N TRP A 267 13.79 -1.76 -9.52
CA TRP A 267 13.67 -0.46 -10.16
C TRP A 267 12.20 -0.13 -10.40
N THR A 268 11.47 -0.97 -11.14
CA THR A 268 10.06 -0.75 -11.49
C THR A 268 9.18 -0.60 -10.26
N THR A 269 9.38 -1.39 -9.21
CA THR A 269 8.64 -1.22 -7.95
C THR A 269 8.96 0.12 -7.29
N THR A 270 10.23 0.53 -7.28
CA THR A 270 10.66 1.81 -6.69
C THR A 270 10.14 2.99 -7.50
N ALA A 271 10.27 2.95 -8.84
CA ALA A 271 9.71 3.94 -9.75
C ALA A 271 8.19 4.02 -9.60
N GLY A 272 7.49 2.88 -9.56
CA GLY A 272 6.05 2.80 -9.35
C GLY A 272 5.59 3.53 -8.09
N MET A 273 6.35 3.37 -7.00
CA MET A 273 6.12 4.07 -5.74
C MET A 273 6.44 5.57 -5.83
N LEU A 274 7.49 5.96 -6.56
CA LEU A 274 7.95 7.35 -6.68
C LEU A 274 7.09 8.17 -7.64
N ARG A 275 6.48 7.54 -8.66
CA ARG A 275 5.60 8.16 -9.67
C ARG A 275 4.38 8.86 -9.12
N VAL A 276 3.99 8.59 -7.87
CA VAL A 276 2.81 9.17 -7.21
C VAL A 276 3.17 10.14 -6.07
N ARG A 277 4.47 10.34 -5.81
CA ARG A 277 4.93 11.07 -4.62
C ARG A 277 4.62 12.55 -4.67
N VAL A 278 4.79 13.19 -5.82
CA VAL A 278 4.45 14.60 -5.99
C VAL A 278 2.97 14.82 -5.66
N ALA A 279 2.07 13.92 -6.10
CA ALA A 279 0.65 14.03 -5.79
C ALA A 279 0.36 13.87 -4.29
N ARG A 280 1.01 12.90 -3.63
CA ARG A 280 0.91 12.69 -2.18
C ARG A 280 1.38 13.91 -1.40
N TRP A 281 2.54 14.46 -1.75
CA TRP A 281 3.11 15.60 -1.04
C TRP A 281 2.28 16.87 -1.22
N ILE A 282 1.78 17.14 -2.44
CA ILE A 282 0.85 18.26 -2.68
C ILE A 282 -0.39 18.10 -1.78
N TYR A 283 -1.02 16.93 -1.80
CA TYR A 283 -2.21 16.67 -0.97
C TYR A 283 -1.92 16.76 0.54
N TYR A 284 -0.78 16.27 1.02
CA TYR A 284 -0.47 16.35 2.45
C TYR A 284 -0.19 17.77 2.93
N LEU A 285 0.39 18.60 2.07
CA LEU A 285 0.71 20.00 2.39
C LEU A 285 -0.50 20.93 2.28
N ASP A 286 -1.48 20.56 1.45
CA ASP A 286 -2.72 21.31 1.24
C ASP A 286 -3.92 20.34 1.20
N PRO A 287 -4.28 19.72 2.34
CA PRO A 287 -5.40 18.81 2.38
C PRO A 287 -6.74 19.58 2.43
N PRO A 288 -7.86 18.93 2.05
CA PRO A 288 -9.19 19.49 2.25
C PRO A 288 -9.43 19.93 3.70
N PRO A 289 -10.31 20.93 3.93
CA PRO A 289 -10.66 21.36 5.28
C PRO A 289 -11.03 20.18 6.18
N GLU A 290 -10.63 20.24 7.46
CA GLU A 290 -10.88 19.21 8.48
C GLU A 290 -10.16 17.86 8.26
N THR A 291 -9.38 17.71 7.18
CA THR A 291 -8.51 16.55 6.97
C THR A 291 -7.16 16.79 7.63
N VAL A 292 -6.71 15.84 8.44
CA VAL A 292 -5.40 15.87 9.11
C VAL A 292 -4.42 14.98 8.35
N THR A 293 -3.24 15.50 8.01
CA THR A 293 -2.22 14.79 7.21
C THR A 293 -0.82 14.78 7.84
N ASP A 294 -0.61 15.41 9.00
CA ASP A 294 0.70 15.50 9.65
C ASP A 294 1.34 14.12 9.93
N TYR A 295 0.53 13.15 10.35
CA TYR A 295 0.99 11.78 10.57
C TYR A 295 1.39 11.08 9.26
N LEU A 296 0.77 11.45 8.13
CA LEU A 296 1.13 10.93 6.80
C LEU A 296 2.47 11.52 6.34
N ILE A 297 2.70 12.81 6.62
CA ILE A 297 4.00 13.46 6.37
C ILE A 297 5.11 12.75 7.14
N ALA A 298 4.91 12.47 8.43
CA ALA A 298 5.89 11.74 9.23
C ALA A 298 6.13 10.31 8.68
N ARG A 299 5.07 9.65 8.19
CA ARG A 299 5.15 8.30 7.62
C ARG A 299 5.94 8.23 6.31
N GLU A 300 6.04 9.31 5.54
CA GLU A 300 6.85 9.37 4.32
C GLU A 300 8.33 9.03 4.58
N GLU A 301 8.87 9.33 5.77
CA GLU A 301 10.27 9.01 6.12
C GLU A 301 10.58 7.53 5.88
N LYS A 302 9.66 6.64 6.28
CA LYS A 302 9.85 5.20 6.12
C LYS A 302 9.90 4.81 4.65
N GLU A 303 9.00 5.35 3.84
CA GLU A 303 8.88 5.04 2.41
C GLU A 303 10.08 5.59 1.63
N LEU A 304 10.49 6.83 1.88
CA LEU A 304 11.63 7.46 1.20
C LEU A 304 12.95 6.80 1.58
N ARG A 305 13.13 6.41 2.85
CA ARG A 305 14.28 5.61 3.28
C ARG A 305 14.31 4.24 2.61
N SER A 306 13.16 3.57 2.49
CA SER A 306 13.06 2.29 1.78
C SER A 306 13.46 2.41 0.32
N ALA A 307 12.97 3.46 -0.37
CA ALA A 307 13.34 3.77 -1.74
C ALA A 307 14.83 4.05 -1.86
N ARG A 308 15.39 4.95 -1.05
CA ARG A 308 16.82 5.28 -1.02
C ARG A 308 17.69 4.05 -0.79
N ASN A 309 17.34 3.18 0.15
CA ASN A 309 18.06 1.93 0.41
C ASN A 309 18.01 0.98 -0.80
N THR A 310 16.90 0.95 -1.52
CA THR A 310 16.75 0.15 -2.74
C THR A 310 17.56 0.72 -3.89
N LEU A 311 17.50 2.03 -4.12
CA LEU A 311 18.31 2.71 -5.13
C LEU A 311 19.81 2.58 -4.86
N THR A 312 20.24 2.65 -3.59
CA THR A 312 21.64 2.42 -3.21
C THR A 312 22.11 1.02 -3.64
N ARG A 313 21.30 -0.02 -3.36
CA ARG A 313 21.62 -1.39 -3.80
C ARG A 313 21.56 -1.57 -5.32
N LEU A 314 20.69 -0.82 -6.00
CA LEU A 314 20.59 -0.84 -7.46
C LEU A 314 21.82 -0.18 -8.09
N ALA A 315 22.32 0.92 -7.54
CA ALA A 315 23.51 1.60 -8.03
C ALA A 315 24.74 0.67 -8.05
N ASP A 316 24.88 -0.22 -7.05
CA ASP A 316 25.95 -1.21 -6.99
C ASP A 316 25.85 -2.32 -8.05
N ARG A 317 24.67 -2.49 -8.67
CA ARG A 317 24.33 -3.60 -9.58
C ARG A 317 24.07 -3.15 -11.02
N THR A 318 24.01 -1.85 -11.25
CA THR A 318 23.76 -1.23 -12.55
C THR A 318 25.05 -0.61 -13.08
N SER A 319 25.20 -0.52 -14.40
CA SER A 319 26.37 0.06 -15.06
C SER A 319 25.97 1.10 -16.11
N GLY A 320 26.89 1.97 -16.51
CA GLY A 320 26.66 2.98 -17.55
C GLY A 320 25.72 4.10 -17.09
N ASP A 321 24.92 4.63 -18.02
CA ASP A 321 24.05 5.79 -17.79
C ASP A 321 22.96 5.49 -16.75
N ASP A 322 22.44 4.28 -16.71
CA ASP A 322 21.45 3.86 -15.70
C ASP A 322 22.01 3.93 -14.28
N ALA A 323 23.30 3.63 -14.07
CA ALA A 323 23.93 3.72 -12.76
C ALA A 323 24.04 5.16 -12.29
N LEU A 324 24.37 6.08 -13.22
CA LEU A 324 24.38 7.52 -12.95
C LEU A 324 22.98 8.01 -12.61
N LEU A 325 21.96 7.60 -13.36
CA LEU A 325 20.57 7.97 -13.13
C LEU A 325 20.06 7.50 -11.75
N VAL A 326 20.32 6.25 -11.38
CA VAL A 326 19.96 5.72 -10.04
C VAL A 326 20.67 6.49 -8.94
N LYS A 327 21.97 6.77 -9.11
CA LYS A 327 22.74 7.53 -8.12
C LYS A 327 22.19 8.94 -7.96
N SER A 328 21.94 9.65 -9.05
CA SER A 328 21.34 10.98 -9.01
C SER A 328 19.96 10.95 -8.35
N MET A 329 19.10 9.97 -8.69
CA MET A 329 17.80 9.84 -8.02
C MET A 329 17.93 9.54 -6.52
N THR A 330 18.93 8.75 -6.11
CA THR A 330 19.22 8.46 -4.69
C THR A 330 19.58 9.73 -3.92
N GLU A 331 20.38 10.61 -4.53
CA GLU A 331 20.83 11.88 -3.94
C GLU A 331 19.66 12.88 -3.75
N LEU A 332 18.59 12.75 -4.54
CA LEU A 332 17.36 13.55 -4.42
C LEU A 332 16.41 13.08 -3.31
N LEU A 333 16.73 11.99 -2.59
CA LEU A 333 15.92 11.46 -1.49
C LEU A 333 16.54 11.80 -0.12
N PRO A 334 15.76 12.36 0.82
CA PRO A 334 16.31 12.80 2.09
C PRO A 334 16.67 11.61 2.98
N PRO A 335 17.74 11.69 3.78
CA PRO A 335 18.10 10.65 4.76
C PRO A 335 17.37 10.79 6.10
N GLY A 336 16.74 11.93 6.36
CA GLY A 336 16.25 12.35 7.67
C GLY A 336 14.72 12.28 7.83
N PRO A 337 14.22 12.73 8.99
CA PRO A 337 12.78 12.78 9.24
C PRO A 337 12.08 13.65 8.20
N THR A 338 10.84 13.28 7.88
CA THR A 338 10.02 14.04 6.93
C THR A 338 9.06 14.94 7.70
N THR A 339 9.10 16.23 7.37
CA THR A 339 8.23 17.29 7.91
C THR A 339 7.58 18.05 6.74
N ALA A 340 6.61 18.92 7.02
CA ALA A 340 6.02 19.77 5.98
C ALA A 340 7.10 20.59 5.23
N SER A 341 8.07 21.16 5.96
CA SER A 341 9.21 21.87 5.36
C SER A 341 10.03 20.95 4.46
N THR A 342 10.29 19.71 4.90
CA THR A 342 11.02 18.72 4.10
C THR A 342 10.29 18.41 2.79
N LEU A 343 8.97 18.30 2.81
CA LEU A 343 8.18 18.04 1.60
C LEU A 343 8.17 19.25 0.66
N HIS A 344 8.05 20.48 1.18
CA HIS A 344 8.21 21.69 0.34
C HIS A 344 9.58 21.74 -0.33
N ASP A 345 10.65 21.45 0.43
CA ASP A 345 12.01 21.41 -0.10
C ASP A 345 12.19 20.33 -1.16
N LEU A 346 11.57 19.15 -0.97
CA LEU A 346 11.59 18.06 -1.94
C LEU A 346 10.84 18.40 -3.22
N LEU A 347 9.65 19.01 -3.13
CA LEU A 347 8.92 19.49 -4.31
C LEU A 347 9.77 20.50 -5.09
N ALA A 348 10.37 21.47 -4.41
CA ALA A 348 11.25 22.44 -5.04
C ALA A 348 12.50 21.79 -5.66
N LEU A 349 13.10 20.81 -4.97
CA LEU A 349 14.27 20.07 -5.44
C LEU A 349 13.95 19.22 -6.68
N TRP A 350 12.89 18.42 -6.64
CA TRP A 350 12.46 17.58 -7.76
C TRP A 350 12.03 18.42 -8.96
N SER A 351 11.42 19.59 -8.73
CA SER A 351 11.12 20.55 -9.79
C SER A 351 12.39 21.08 -10.47
N ARG A 352 13.43 21.46 -9.70
CA ARG A 352 14.73 21.89 -10.26
C ARG A 352 15.48 20.79 -11.00
N HIS A 353 15.32 19.54 -10.56
CA HIS A 353 15.95 18.35 -11.16
C HIS A 353 14.95 17.53 -11.98
N ARG A 354 13.95 18.19 -12.60
CA ARG A 354 12.83 17.51 -13.26
C ARG A 354 13.28 16.48 -14.28
N SER A 355 14.30 16.77 -15.10
CA SER A 355 14.79 15.81 -16.10
C SER A 355 15.25 14.49 -15.47
N VAL A 356 16.08 14.55 -14.42
CA VAL A 356 16.57 13.34 -13.70
C VAL A 356 15.40 12.53 -13.15
N VAL A 357 14.40 13.21 -12.58
CA VAL A 357 13.21 12.54 -12.01
C VAL A 357 12.40 11.89 -13.13
N GLU A 358 12.05 12.63 -14.18
CA GLU A 358 11.24 12.14 -15.31
C GLU A 358 11.93 10.97 -16.03
N ASP A 359 13.24 11.08 -16.26
CA ASP A 359 14.06 10.03 -16.88
C ASP A 359 14.05 8.77 -16.00
N PHE A 360 14.28 8.89 -14.70
CA PHE A 360 14.28 7.74 -13.78
C PHE A 360 12.92 7.04 -13.72
N LEU A 361 11.84 7.82 -13.65
CA LEU A 361 10.47 7.30 -13.59
C LEU A 361 10.03 6.67 -14.91
N SER A 362 10.72 6.93 -16.01
CA SER A 362 10.36 6.45 -17.36
C SER A 362 11.31 5.38 -17.92
N ALA A 363 12.55 5.26 -17.42
CA ALA A 363 13.63 4.46 -18.01
C ALA A 363 13.30 2.98 -18.33
N ASN A 364 12.42 2.33 -17.56
CA ASN A 364 12.03 0.93 -17.78
C ASN A 364 10.60 0.75 -18.33
N SER A 365 10.00 1.84 -18.81
CA SER A 365 8.60 1.88 -19.26
C SER A 365 8.43 1.50 -20.74
N ALA A 366 9.50 1.62 -21.53
CA ALA A 366 9.52 1.39 -22.98
C ALA A 366 9.92 -0.03 -23.35
#